data_AF-F4KLI2-F1
#
_entry.id   AF-F4KLI2-F1
#
_cell.length_a   1.000
_cell.length_b   1.000
_cell.length_c   1.000
_cell.angle_alpha   90.00
_cell.angle_beta   90.00
_cell.angle_gamma   90.00
#
_symmetry.space_group_name_H-M   'P 1'
#
loop_
_entity.id
_entity.type
_entity.pdbx_description
1 polymer ?
#
loop_
_entity_poly.entity_id
_entity_poly.type
_entity_poly.pdbx_seq_one_letter_code
_entity_poly.pdbx_strand_id
1 'polypeptide(L)'
;MKKQLLKMLLIIGAGIASYFIIIHPLNWGISEELGSGFIITSDKSLLYRDGNTEYFVLPFGVTKYKYNTKWIVAYTEGYSITRNLQEKKNSSSLTNYWIIDKEMPIHLNKQDSVVLYINGIAYPIITNGLIGPMDSLSFIDSVRKFDIPLRIN
;
A
#
# COMPACT_ATOMS: atom_id res chain seq x y z
N MET A 1 39.47 -37.29 -2.14
CA MET A 1 38.68 -36.55 -1.13
C MET A 1 38.52 -35.06 -1.42
N LYS A 2 39.58 -34.22 -1.46
CA LYS A 2 39.44 -32.75 -1.59
C LYS A 2 38.63 -32.26 -2.82
N LYS A 3 38.81 -32.88 -3.99
CA LYS A 3 38.08 -32.54 -5.23
C LYS A 3 36.57 -32.85 -5.18
N GLN A 4 36.16 -33.92 -4.48
CA GLN A 4 34.75 -34.28 -4.38
C GLN A 4 34.02 -33.35 -3.41
N LEU A 5 34.68 -32.95 -2.33
CA LEU A 5 34.14 -32.01 -1.34
C LEU A 5 33.90 -30.62 -1.95
N LEU A 6 34.82 -30.15 -2.81
CA LEU A 6 34.67 -28.89 -3.53
C LEU A 6 33.49 -28.92 -4.52
N LYS A 7 33.31 -30.02 -5.27
CA LYS A 7 32.17 -30.20 -6.18
C LYS A 7 30.85 -30.19 -5.43
N MET A 8 30.79 -30.83 -4.27
CA MET A 8 29.59 -30.87 -3.44
C MET A 8 29.22 -29.47 -2.92
N LEU A 9 30.19 -28.68 -2.47
CA LEU A 9 29.97 -27.28 -2.05
C LEU A 9 29.46 -26.40 -3.20
N LEU A 10 29.97 -26.58 -4.43
CA LEU A 10 29.50 -25.85 -5.60
C LEU A 10 28.06 -26.20 -5.96
N ILE A 11 27.66 -27.47 -5.86
CA ILE A 11 26.28 -27.91 -6.13
C ILE A 11 25.32 -27.34 -5.09
N ILE A 12 25.69 -27.39 -3.80
CA ILE A 12 24.89 -26.82 -2.71
C ILE A 12 24.79 -25.30 -2.87
N GLY A 13 25.90 -24.61 -3.17
CA GLY A 13 25.92 -23.16 -3.41
C GLY A 13 25.06 -22.74 -4.60
N ALA A 14 25.10 -23.50 -5.71
CA ALA A 14 24.25 -23.26 -6.87
C ALA A 14 22.76 -23.54 -6.57
N GLY A 15 22.46 -24.55 -5.75
CA GLY A 15 21.09 -24.84 -5.28
C GLY A 15 20.53 -23.70 -4.42
N ILE A 16 21.33 -23.15 -3.51
CA ILE A 16 20.93 -22.00 -2.68
C ILE A 16 20.77 -20.75 -3.55
N ALA A 17 21.71 -20.46 -4.45
CA ALA A 17 21.62 -19.31 -5.35
C ALA A 17 20.38 -19.38 -6.24
N SER A 18 20.10 -20.55 -6.83
CA SER A 18 18.89 -20.75 -7.64
C SER A 18 17.60 -20.65 -6.83
N TYR A 19 17.57 -21.15 -5.59
CA TYR A 19 16.44 -20.96 -4.68
C TYR A 19 16.14 -19.47 -4.43
N PHE A 20 17.16 -18.66 -4.14
CA PHE A 20 17.01 -17.22 -4.00
C PHE A 20 16.61 -16.52 -5.30
N ILE A 21 17.18 -16.93 -6.44
CA ILE A 21 16.86 -16.36 -7.76
C ILE A 21 15.45 -16.73 -8.24
N ILE A 22 14.88 -17.86 -7.82
CA ILE A 22 13.55 -18.32 -8.26
C ILE A 22 12.44 -17.82 -7.32
N ILE A 23 12.70 -17.73 -6.02
CA ILE A 23 11.69 -17.32 -5.03
C ILE A 23 11.64 -15.81 -4.82
N HIS A 24 12.77 -15.08 -4.88
CA HIS A 24 12.73 -13.62 -4.81
C HIS A 24 11.93 -12.92 -5.93
N PRO A 25 11.88 -13.41 -7.18
CA PRO A 25 11.02 -12.84 -8.22
C PRO A 25 9.56 -12.73 -7.85
N LEU A 26 9.02 -13.67 -7.08
CA LEU A 26 7.60 -13.68 -6.76
C LEU A 26 7.17 -12.52 -5.85
N ASN A 27 8.10 -11.92 -5.10
CA ASN A 27 7.81 -10.83 -4.16
C ASN A 27 8.52 -9.50 -4.49
N TRP A 28 9.17 -9.35 -5.65
CA TRP A 28 9.93 -8.12 -5.99
C TRP A 28 9.09 -6.84 -6.01
N GLY A 29 7.77 -6.97 -6.18
CA GLY A 29 6.84 -5.85 -6.06
C GLY A 29 6.55 -5.44 -4.63
N ILE A 30 6.70 -6.31 -3.63
CA ILE A 30 6.29 -6.07 -2.25
C ILE A 30 7.47 -5.54 -1.44
N SER A 31 7.30 -4.36 -0.86
CA SER A 31 8.26 -3.81 0.10
C SER A 31 7.95 -4.28 1.52
N GLU A 32 6.68 -4.31 1.93
CA GLU A 32 6.28 -4.72 3.29
C GLU A 32 4.82 -5.22 3.32
N GLU A 33 4.55 -6.23 4.15
CA GLU A 33 3.19 -6.67 4.45
C GLU A 33 2.68 -5.96 5.72
N LEU A 34 1.55 -5.26 5.62
CA LEU A 34 0.98 -4.44 6.70
C LEU A 34 -0.09 -5.20 7.51
N GLY A 35 -0.31 -6.47 7.17
CA GLY A 35 -1.33 -7.35 7.74
C GLY A 35 -2.74 -7.13 7.17
N SER A 36 -3.64 -8.09 7.43
CA SER A 36 -5.03 -8.07 6.94
C SER A 36 -5.15 -7.92 5.41
N GLY A 37 -4.20 -8.48 4.66
CA GLY A 37 -4.17 -8.39 3.19
C GLY A 37 -3.59 -7.09 2.63
N PHE A 38 -3.24 -6.11 3.47
CA PHE A 38 -2.62 -4.87 3.00
C PHE A 38 -1.12 -5.03 2.79
N ILE A 39 -0.62 -4.50 1.68
CA ILE A 39 0.79 -4.50 1.33
C ILE A 39 1.22 -3.10 0.84
N ILE A 40 2.47 -2.75 1.10
CA ILE A 40 3.14 -1.63 0.45
C ILE A 40 4.13 -2.19 -0.57
N THR A 41 4.12 -1.63 -1.77
CA THR A 41 4.96 -2.08 -2.88
C THR A 41 6.19 -1.19 -3.07
N SER A 42 7.18 -1.67 -3.81
CA SER A 42 8.45 -0.97 -4.06
C SER A 42 8.28 0.31 -4.89
N ASP A 43 7.22 0.40 -5.69
CA ASP A 43 6.78 1.62 -6.39
C ASP A 43 6.00 2.59 -5.50
N LYS A 44 5.93 2.31 -4.19
CA LYS A 44 5.22 3.10 -3.17
C LYS A 44 3.70 3.11 -3.33
N SER A 45 3.12 2.07 -3.92
CA SER A 45 1.67 1.87 -3.91
C SER A 45 1.24 1.14 -2.63
N LEU A 46 0.06 1.47 -2.12
CA LEU A 46 -0.60 0.71 -1.06
C LEU A 46 -1.73 -0.10 -1.68
N LEU A 47 -1.61 -1.41 -1.60
CA LEU A 47 -2.54 -2.36 -2.21
C LEU A 47 -3.24 -3.18 -1.13
N TYR A 48 -4.42 -3.68 -1.49
CA TYR A 48 -5.07 -4.78 -0.78
C TYR A 48 -5.02 -6.02 -1.67
N ARG A 49 -4.58 -7.14 -1.09
CA ARG A 49 -4.48 -8.43 -1.75
C ARG A 49 -5.56 -9.37 -1.23
N ASP A 50 -6.34 -9.91 -2.16
CA ASP A 50 -7.28 -11.01 -1.93
C ASP A 50 -6.92 -12.19 -2.85
N GLY A 51 -6.41 -13.27 -2.25
CA GLY A 51 -5.84 -14.40 -2.99
C GLY A 51 -4.71 -13.95 -3.93
N ASN A 52 -4.93 -14.14 -5.23
CA ASN A 52 -3.98 -13.77 -6.30
C ASN A 52 -4.30 -12.40 -6.94
N THR A 53 -5.30 -11.67 -6.44
CA THR A 53 -5.71 -10.38 -7.01
C THR A 53 -5.33 -9.24 -6.09
N GLU A 54 -4.84 -8.17 -6.69
CA GLU A 54 -4.41 -6.96 -5.98
C GLU A 54 -5.25 -5.77 -6.43
N TYR A 55 -5.60 -4.92 -5.47
CA TYR A 55 -6.47 -3.77 -5.66
C TYR A 55 -5.79 -2.54 -5.08
N PHE A 56 -5.80 -1.43 -5.84
CA PHE A 56 -5.26 -0.18 -5.32
C PHE A 56 -6.11 0.31 -4.15
N VAL A 57 -5.45 0.69 -3.07
CA VAL A 57 -6.04 1.52 -2.01
C VAL A 57 -5.49 2.94 -2.18
N LEU A 58 -4.17 3.07 -2.33
CA LEU A 58 -3.48 4.29 -2.74
C LEU A 58 -2.51 3.97 -3.89
N PRO A 59 -2.75 4.49 -5.11
CA PRO A 59 -1.82 4.31 -6.22
C PRO A 59 -0.59 5.20 -6.03
N PHE A 60 0.58 4.57 -5.89
CA PHE A 60 1.94 5.13 -5.82
C PHE A 60 2.17 6.34 -4.88
N GLY A 61 3.44 6.70 -4.73
CA GLY A 61 3.91 7.88 -4.01
C GLY A 61 3.46 8.02 -2.55
N VAL A 62 3.14 6.90 -1.88
CA VAL A 62 3.15 6.82 -0.41
C VAL A 62 4.59 7.00 0.06
N THR A 63 4.91 8.17 0.61
CA THR A 63 6.29 8.49 1.04
C THR A 63 6.53 8.19 2.51
N LYS A 64 5.47 8.23 3.33
CA LYS A 64 5.54 7.84 4.75
C LYS A 64 4.27 7.09 5.13
N TYR A 65 4.41 6.08 5.99
CA TYR A 65 3.28 5.34 6.55
C TYR A 65 3.62 4.80 7.94
N LYS A 66 2.58 4.55 8.74
CA LYS A 66 2.63 3.79 9.98
C LYS A 66 1.40 2.90 10.06
N TYR A 67 1.52 1.77 10.71
CA TYR A 67 0.42 0.83 10.84
C TYR A 67 0.49 0.09 12.17
N ASN A 68 -0.66 -0.41 12.62
CA ASN A 68 -0.77 -1.38 13.70
C ASN A 68 -1.78 -2.46 13.30
N THR A 69 -2.37 -3.20 14.24
CA THR A 69 -3.35 -4.26 13.96
C THR A 69 -4.62 -3.75 13.29
N LYS A 70 -5.06 -2.52 13.58
CA LYS A 70 -6.33 -1.95 13.11
C LYS A 70 -6.15 -0.86 12.06
N TRP A 71 -5.20 0.03 12.23
CA TRP A 71 -5.06 1.24 11.43
C TRP A 71 -3.84 1.19 10.55
N ILE A 72 -3.95 1.78 9.36
CA ILE A 72 -2.83 2.29 8.59
C ILE A 72 -3.04 3.80 8.45
N VAL A 73 -2.01 4.58 8.73
CA VAL A 73 -1.95 5.99 8.37
C VAL A 73 -0.89 6.15 7.29
N ALA A 74 -1.22 6.87 6.23
CA ALA A 74 -0.34 7.06 5.09
C ALA A 74 -0.28 8.52 4.67
N TYR A 75 0.85 8.88 4.09
CA TYR A 75 1.15 10.21 3.58
C TYR A 75 1.68 10.07 2.16
N THR A 76 1.05 10.79 1.24
CA THR A 76 1.35 10.76 -0.20
C THR A 76 1.84 12.12 -0.66
N GLU A 77 2.87 12.15 -1.51
CA GLU A 77 3.41 13.37 -2.11
C GLU A 77 3.57 13.27 -3.63
N GLY A 78 3.61 14.44 -4.27
CA GLY A 78 4.12 14.58 -5.63
C GLY A 78 3.05 14.51 -6.72
N TYR A 79 1.77 14.55 -6.34
CA TYR A 79 0.69 14.54 -7.31
C TYR A 79 -0.61 15.16 -6.80
N SER A 80 -1.37 15.73 -7.73
CA SER A 80 -2.71 16.28 -7.47
C SER A 80 -3.74 15.17 -7.46
N ILE A 81 -4.65 15.21 -6.49
CA ILE A 81 -5.61 14.13 -6.24
C ILE A 81 -7.04 14.67 -6.30
N THR A 82 -7.87 14.06 -7.14
CA THR A 82 -9.32 14.34 -7.16
C THR A 82 -10.10 13.03 -7.04
N ARG A 83 -11.09 13.00 -6.14
CA ARG A 83 -11.96 11.84 -5.93
C ARG A 83 -13.30 12.09 -6.60
N ASN A 84 -13.71 11.24 -7.55
CA ASN A 84 -14.98 11.41 -8.24
C ASN A 84 -16.09 10.65 -7.52
N LEU A 85 -16.83 11.33 -6.64
CA LEU A 85 -18.09 10.81 -6.10
C LEU A 85 -19.01 11.96 -5.68
N GLN A 86 -19.55 12.68 -6.67
CA GLN A 86 -20.62 13.69 -6.56
C GLN A 86 -20.46 14.87 -5.57
N GLU A 87 -19.48 14.89 -4.65
CA GLU A 87 -19.24 16.02 -3.75
C GLU A 87 -17.75 16.33 -3.56
N LYS A 88 -17.48 17.64 -3.62
CA LYS A 88 -16.19 18.30 -3.65
C LYS A 88 -15.37 18.09 -2.38
N LYS A 89 -14.14 17.63 -2.56
CA LYS A 89 -12.94 18.37 -2.12
C LYS A 89 -11.82 18.08 -3.12
N ASN A 90 -11.56 19.02 -4.01
CA ASN A 90 -10.31 19.02 -4.77
C ASN A 90 -9.21 19.35 -3.76
N SER A 91 -8.44 18.34 -3.35
CA SER A 91 -7.17 18.63 -2.72
C SER A 91 -6.19 18.97 -3.85
N SER A 92 -6.07 20.26 -4.15
CA SER A 92 -4.97 20.74 -4.98
C SER A 92 -3.62 20.65 -4.26
N SER A 93 -3.60 20.14 -3.03
CA SER A 93 -2.37 19.89 -2.29
C SER A 93 -1.60 18.75 -2.95
N LEU A 94 -0.32 19.00 -3.21
CA LEU A 94 0.64 17.98 -3.62
C LEU A 94 0.96 16.99 -2.51
N THR A 95 0.47 17.24 -1.29
CA THR A 95 0.69 16.42 -0.11
C THR A 95 -0.65 16.09 0.55
N ASN A 96 -0.88 14.81 0.82
CA ASN A 96 -2.17 14.33 1.35
C ASN A 96 -1.97 13.27 2.42
N TYR A 97 -2.79 13.33 3.45
CA TYR A 97 -2.87 12.34 4.53
C TYR A 97 -4.07 11.42 4.34
N TRP A 98 -3.89 10.18 4.76
CA TRP A 98 -4.85 9.10 4.61
C TRP A 98 -4.91 8.25 5.87
N ILE A 99 -6.10 7.75 6.19
CA ILE A 99 -6.33 6.77 7.24
C ILE A 99 -7.06 5.59 6.62
N ILE A 100 -6.62 4.37 6.91
CA ILE A 100 -7.25 3.12 6.51
C ILE A 100 -7.60 2.32 7.76
N ASP A 101 -8.88 1.99 7.92
CA ASP A 101 -9.37 1.01 8.88
C ASP A 101 -9.30 -0.40 8.28
N LYS A 102 -8.42 -1.25 8.80
CA LYS A 102 -8.22 -2.62 8.34
C LYS A 102 -9.33 -3.57 8.80
N GLU A 103 -10.16 -3.19 9.77
CA GLU A 103 -11.28 -4.01 10.25
C GLU A 103 -12.54 -3.83 9.40
N MET A 104 -12.59 -2.80 8.55
CA MET A 104 -13.71 -2.59 7.66
C MET A 104 -13.74 -3.66 6.55
N PRO A 105 -14.90 -4.32 6.31
CA PRO A 105 -15.02 -5.30 5.26
C PRO A 105 -14.83 -4.65 3.90
N ILE A 106 -14.03 -5.29 3.05
CA ILE A 106 -13.73 -4.82 1.70
C ILE A 106 -14.73 -5.47 0.73
N HIS A 107 -15.46 -4.62 0.00
CA HIS A 107 -16.41 -5.06 -1.01
C HIS A 107 -15.79 -4.93 -2.40
N LEU A 108 -15.28 -6.03 -2.94
CA LEU A 108 -14.59 -6.08 -4.24
C LEU A 108 -15.55 -6.02 -5.43
N ASN A 109 -16.84 -6.18 -5.18
CA ASN A 109 -17.84 -6.50 -6.19
C ASN A 109 -18.90 -5.39 -6.24
N LYS A 110 -18.60 -4.28 -6.91
CA LYS A 110 -19.57 -3.43 -7.62
C LYS A 110 -18.88 -2.29 -8.34
N GLN A 111 -19.53 -1.85 -9.40
CA GLN A 111 -19.24 -0.71 -10.28
C GLN A 111 -19.01 0.66 -9.61
N ASP A 112 -18.84 0.70 -8.28
CA ASP A 112 -18.64 1.88 -7.45
C ASP A 112 -17.17 2.06 -7.02
N SER A 113 -16.23 1.53 -7.82
CA SER A 113 -14.79 1.79 -7.64
C SER A 113 -14.57 3.29 -7.77
N VAL A 114 -14.51 3.98 -6.63
CA VAL A 114 -14.28 5.41 -6.63
C VAL A 114 -12.97 5.65 -7.36
N VAL A 115 -13.01 6.54 -8.34
CA VAL A 115 -11.83 6.83 -9.13
C VAL A 115 -11.03 7.92 -8.43
N LEU A 116 -9.78 7.59 -8.15
CA LEU A 116 -8.76 8.55 -7.79
C LEU A 116 -8.12 9.06 -9.07
N TYR A 117 -8.28 10.35 -9.36
CA TYR A 117 -7.57 10.99 -10.45
C TYR A 117 -6.23 11.49 -9.93
N ILE A 118 -5.16 10.93 -10.47
CA ILE A 118 -3.80 11.36 -10.21
C ILE A 118 -3.24 11.98 -11.48
N ASN A 119 -2.96 13.29 -11.45
CA ASN A 119 -2.48 14.05 -12.61
C ASN A 119 -3.34 13.84 -13.87
N GLY A 120 -4.66 13.73 -13.69
CA GLY A 120 -5.64 13.51 -14.76
C GLY A 120 -5.85 12.04 -15.17
N ILE A 121 -5.07 11.10 -14.64
CA ILE A 121 -5.24 9.66 -14.92
C ILE A 121 -6.13 9.03 -13.85
N ALA A 122 -7.14 8.28 -14.30
CA ALA A 122 -8.11 7.58 -13.47
C ALA A 122 -7.55 6.26 -12.92
N TYR A 123 -7.53 6.11 -11.60
CA TYR A 123 -7.19 4.87 -10.90
C TYR A 123 -8.38 4.39 -10.07
N PRO A 124 -8.91 3.18 -10.33
CA PRO A 124 -9.94 2.60 -9.47
C PRO A 124 -9.31 2.21 -8.12
N ILE A 125 -9.91 2.66 -7.02
CA ILE A 125 -9.41 2.37 -5.67
C ILE A 125 -10.48 1.74 -4.77
N ILE A 126 -10.04 0.93 -3.81
CA ILE A 126 -10.86 0.51 -2.67
C ILE A 126 -11.04 1.70 -1.75
N THR A 127 -12.27 1.93 -1.32
CA THR A 127 -12.59 3.06 -0.45
C THR A 127 -13.21 2.69 0.88
N ASN A 128 -13.61 1.43 1.07
CA ASN A 128 -14.08 0.94 2.36
C ASN A 128 -12.97 1.10 3.41
N GLY A 129 -13.30 1.77 4.52
CA GLY A 129 -12.32 2.08 5.57
C GLY A 129 -11.29 3.16 5.20
N LEU A 130 -11.30 3.71 3.97
CA LEU A 130 -10.37 4.74 3.52
C LEU A 130 -10.94 6.15 3.76
N ILE A 131 -10.25 6.92 4.59
CA ILE A 131 -10.54 8.31 4.91
C ILE A 131 -9.46 9.19 4.27
N GLY A 132 -9.87 10.12 3.43
CA GLY A 132 -8.98 11.04 2.70
C GLY A 132 -9.44 11.32 1.27
N PRO A 133 -8.70 12.15 0.52
CA PRO A 133 -7.46 12.83 0.94
C PRO A 133 -7.71 13.93 1.97
N MET A 134 -6.77 14.15 2.90
CA MET A 134 -6.85 15.19 3.94
C MET A 134 -5.61 16.09 3.94
N ASP A 135 -5.81 17.36 4.29
CA ASP A 135 -4.74 18.23 4.77
C ASP A 135 -4.30 17.84 6.20
N SER A 136 -3.23 18.45 6.69
CA SER A 136 -2.64 18.13 8.01
C SER A 136 -3.60 18.41 9.18
N LEU A 137 -4.41 19.47 9.11
CA LEU A 137 -5.35 19.82 10.19
C LEU A 137 -6.50 18.80 10.26
N SER A 138 -7.11 18.51 9.11
CA SER A 138 -8.19 17.53 8.96
C SER A 138 -7.74 16.12 9.37
N PHE A 139 -6.46 15.79 9.11
CA PHE A 139 -5.86 14.54 9.56
C PHE A 139 -5.73 14.47 11.08
N ILE A 140 -5.20 15.51 11.72
CA ILE A 140 -5.07 15.56 13.19
C ILE A 140 -6.44 15.44 13.86
N ASP A 141 -7.45 16.13 13.33
CA ASP A 141 -8.81 16.06 13.85
C ASP A 141 -9.41 14.65 13.71
N SER A 142 -9.16 13.99 12.57
CA SER A 142 -9.58 12.60 12.35
C SER A 142 -8.86 11.61 13.27
N VAL A 143 -7.54 11.76 13.45
CA VAL A 143 -6.74 10.96 14.38
C VAL A 143 -7.28 11.07 15.80
N ARG A 144 -7.62 12.27 16.25
CA ARG A 144 -8.23 12.48 17.58
C ARG A 144 -9.64 11.89 17.66
N LYS A 145 -10.47 12.12 16.64
CA LYS A 145 -11.87 11.64 16.60
C LYS A 145 -11.97 10.13 16.70
N PHE A 146 -11.07 9.40 16.05
CA PHE A 146 -11.06 7.94 16.00
C PHE A 146 -10.07 7.30 17.00
N ASP A 147 -9.47 8.10 17.89
CA ASP A 147 -8.47 7.67 18.88
C ASP A 147 -7.36 6.80 18.26
N ILE A 148 -6.80 7.28 17.15
CA ILE A 148 -5.77 6.54 16.40
C ILE A 148 -4.42 6.75 17.09
N PRO A 149 -3.76 5.68 17.60
CA PRO A 149 -2.53 5.81 18.37
C PRO A 149 -1.28 6.01 17.49
N LEU A 150 -1.47 6.18 16.17
CA LEU A 150 -0.40 6.29 15.20
C LEU A 150 -0.09 7.75 14.89
N ARG A 151 1.20 8.06 14.75
CA ARG A 151 1.68 9.40 14.36
C ARG A 151 2.60 9.28 13.15
N ILE A 152 2.39 10.13 12.16
CA ILE A 152 3.32 10.35 11.05
C ILE A 152 3.99 11.69 11.30
N ASN A 153 5.32 11.68 11.42
CA ASN A 153 6.16 12.88 11.52
C ASN A 153 6.61 13.33 10.13
#